data_AF-A0A1H8YK00-F1
#
_entry.id   AF-A0A1H8YK00-F1
#
_cell.length_a   1.000
_cell.length_b   1.000
_cell.length_c   1.000
_cell.angle_alpha   90.00
_cell.angle_beta   90.00
_cell.angle_gamma   90.00
#
_symmetry.space_group_name_H-M   'P 1'
#
loop_
_entity.id
_entity.type
_entity.pdbx_description
1 polymer ?
#
loop_
_entity_poly.entity_id
_entity_poly.type
_entity_poly.pdbx_seq_one_letter_code
_entity_poly.pdbx_strand_id
1 'polypeptide(L)'
;MAGQQTTAVPRHDPKVVTALRRFAISITVFNILGYTVLGFEQPWLWPLIALATAYATEIGLELIGARAEHRAPRFTGNGPRGLMEFLLPAHITGLALNMLIYVNDRVLVMMFGVVVAVSAKWILRAPVRGKLRHYMNPSNLGITVILLLFPWASIAPPYHFTEKVDTWVGWLIVAVILISGTVLNAKLTGRMWLIGAWLITFALQAIVRGLLFDTAIPGALGMMTGVAFVLFTNYMVTDPGTTPSKPFPQVAFGAGIALLYGFFMVAHIAYGLFLATATACLIRGLFLWSLHFVDKARKQHEARQRELDEAAAVAASANGSSAAEVPAPGTGSTPTPVGSLPNGAGGRT
;
A
#
# COMPACT_ATOMS: atom_id res chain seq x y z
N MET A 1 9.33 -21.05 35.10
CA MET A 1 9.90 -20.21 34.03
C MET A 1 9.15 -20.54 32.75
N ALA A 2 8.15 -19.72 32.40
CA ALA A 2 7.28 -19.95 31.26
C ALA A 2 8.03 -19.64 29.95
N GLY A 3 7.97 -20.59 29.01
CA GLY A 3 8.68 -20.54 27.74
C GLY A 3 8.29 -19.32 26.91
N GLN A 4 9.30 -18.52 26.54
CA GLN A 4 9.19 -17.52 25.49
C GLN A 4 8.80 -18.23 24.19
N GLN A 5 7.57 -17.99 23.75
CA GLN A 5 7.15 -18.28 22.39
C GLN A 5 8.05 -17.46 21.45
N THR A 6 8.95 -18.14 20.77
CA THR A 6 9.69 -17.60 19.63
C THR A 6 8.67 -17.17 18.59
N THR A 7 8.43 -15.87 18.49
CA THR A 7 7.58 -15.26 17.47
C THR A 7 8.13 -15.63 16.10
N ALA A 8 7.53 -16.65 15.48
CA ALA A 8 7.90 -17.12 14.16
C ALA A 8 7.88 -15.95 13.17
N VAL A 9 9.01 -15.74 12.50
CA VAL A 9 9.16 -14.73 11.44
C VAL A 9 7.99 -14.87 10.47
N PRO A 10 7.28 -13.78 10.09
CA PRO A 10 6.15 -13.90 9.19
C PRO A 10 6.64 -14.43 7.84
N ARG A 11 6.34 -15.70 7.56
CA ARG A 11 6.57 -16.31 6.25
C ARG A 11 5.88 -15.43 5.21
N HIS A 12 6.63 -14.95 4.22
CA HIS A 12 5.99 -14.44 3.01
C HIS A 12 5.18 -15.60 2.40
N ASP A 13 3.96 -15.30 1.98
CA ASP A 13 3.13 -16.26 1.27
C ASP A 13 3.94 -16.82 0.08
N PRO A 14 4.06 -18.15 -0.09
CA PRO A 14 4.82 -18.78 -1.18
C PRO A 14 4.45 -18.21 -2.55
N LYS A 15 3.19 -17.79 -2.73
CA LYS A 15 2.71 -17.14 -3.96
C LYS A 15 3.39 -15.79 -4.21
N VAL A 16 3.60 -15.00 -3.16
CA VAL A 16 4.27 -13.68 -3.23
C VAL A 16 5.74 -13.84 -3.60
N VAL A 17 6.44 -14.80 -2.96
CA VAL A 17 7.85 -15.08 -3.28
C VAL A 17 8.00 -15.54 -4.74
N THR A 18 7.10 -16.41 -5.19
CA THR A 18 7.08 -16.88 -6.59
C THR A 18 6.81 -15.73 -7.56
N ALA A 19 5.87 -14.84 -7.24
CA ALA A 19 5.58 -13.66 -8.06
C ALA A 19 6.78 -12.71 -8.13
N LEU A 20 7.42 -12.41 -6.99
CA LEU A 20 8.62 -11.56 -6.92
C LEU A 20 9.77 -12.16 -7.73
N ARG A 21 10.00 -13.47 -7.62
CA ARG A 21 11.07 -14.14 -8.37
C ARG A 21 10.83 -14.09 -9.88
N ARG A 22 9.61 -14.40 -10.32
CA ARG A 22 9.25 -14.31 -11.76
C ARG A 22 9.41 -12.89 -12.27
N PHE A 23 8.97 -11.90 -11.50
CA PHE A 23 9.07 -10.51 -11.90
C PHE A 23 10.53 -10.04 -11.97
N ALA A 24 11.36 -10.39 -10.98
CA ALA A 24 12.79 -10.11 -10.99
C ALA A 24 13.51 -10.73 -12.20
N ILE A 25 13.16 -11.96 -12.59
CA ILE A 25 13.70 -12.58 -13.79
C ILE A 25 13.24 -11.83 -15.04
N SER A 26 11.93 -11.54 -15.16
CA SER A 26 11.37 -10.85 -16.32
C SER A 26 11.99 -9.47 -16.52
N ILE A 27 12.13 -8.67 -15.47
CA ILE A 27 12.69 -7.31 -15.58
C ILE A 27 14.19 -7.32 -15.91
N THR A 28 14.92 -8.34 -15.44
CA THR A 28 16.34 -8.52 -15.76
C THR A 28 16.54 -8.94 -17.19
N VAL A 29 15.80 -9.94 -17.65
CA VAL A 29 15.80 -10.34 -19.07
C VAL A 29 15.42 -9.15 -19.94
N PHE A 30 14.40 -8.38 -19.54
CA PHE A 30 13.97 -7.23 -20.30
C PHE A 30 15.00 -6.09 -20.31
N ASN A 31 15.73 -5.85 -19.22
CA ASN A 31 16.85 -4.90 -19.22
C ASN A 31 18.00 -5.39 -20.11
N ILE A 32 18.36 -6.67 -20.05
CA ILE A 32 19.41 -7.24 -20.91
C ILE A 32 19.02 -7.08 -22.38
N LEU A 33 17.80 -7.46 -22.75
CA LEU A 33 17.26 -7.24 -24.09
C LEU A 33 17.25 -5.74 -24.43
N GLY A 34 16.89 -4.89 -23.47
CA GLY A 34 16.98 -3.44 -23.49
C GLY A 34 18.29 -2.90 -24.08
N TYR A 35 19.40 -3.30 -23.48
CA TYR A 35 20.73 -2.84 -23.88
C TYR A 35 21.29 -3.56 -25.12
N THR A 36 20.92 -4.82 -25.33
CA THR A 36 21.51 -5.66 -26.39
C THR A 36 20.75 -5.57 -27.71
N VAL A 37 19.43 -5.67 -27.67
CA VAL A 37 18.55 -5.80 -28.83
C VAL A 37 17.69 -4.55 -29.01
N LEU A 38 17.19 -3.98 -27.92
CA LEU A 38 16.40 -2.76 -27.96
C LEU A 38 17.33 -1.53 -28.04
N GLY A 39 16.72 -0.35 -28.07
CA GLY A 39 17.42 0.92 -28.22
C GLY A 39 17.71 1.62 -26.90
N PHE A 40 18.06 0.91 -25.81
CA PHE A 40 18.38 1.61 -24.57
C PHE A 40 19.65 2.42 -24.79
N GLU A 41 19.52 3.73 -24.62
CA GLU A 41 20.61 4.69 -24.84
C GLU A 41 21.49 4.88 -23.59
N GLN A 42 21.03 4.41 -22.42
CA GLN A 42 21.80 4.55 -21.18
C GLN A 42 23.14 3.77 -21.26
N PRO A 43 24.19 4.22 -20.58
CA PRO A 43 25.44 3.47 -20.50
C PRO A 43 25.27 2.09 -19.85
N TRP A 44 25.99 1.09 -20.37
CA TRP A 44 25.95 -0.31 -19.93
C TRP A 44 26.28 -0.55 -18.44
N LEU A 45 26.96 0.41 -17.80
CA LEU A 45 27.31 0.35 -16.39
C LEU A 45 26.15 0.77 -15.47
N TRP A 46 25.20 1.57 -15.97
CA TRP A 46 24.09 2.09 -15.18
C TRP A 46 23.19 1.04 -14.51
N PRO A 47 22.76 -0.06 -15.16
CA PRO A 47 21.94 -1.05 -14.49
C PRO A 47 22.70 -1.73 -13.34
N LEU A 48 24.02 -1.90 -13.48
CA LEU A 48 24.87 -2.45 -12.43
C LEU A 48 25.00 -1.47 -11.24
N ILE A 49 25.18 -0.18 -11.51
CA ILE A 49 25.21 0.86 -10.49
C ILE A 49 23.86 0.96 -9.77
N ALA A 50 22.76 0.92 -10.51
CA ALA A 50 21.41 0.96 -9.94
C ALA A 50 21.15 -0.24 -9.03
N LEU A 51 21.56 -1.44 -9.43
CA LEU A 51 21.48 -2.65 -8.61
C LEU A 51 22.35 -2.55 -7.36
N ALA A 52 23.61 -2.15 -7.51
CA ALA A 52 24.53 -1.99 -6.37
C ALA A 52 23.96 -0.99 -5.35
N THR A 53 23.44 0.15 -5.83
CA THR A 53 22.82 1.18 -5.00
C THR A 53 21.57 0.64 -4.29
N ALA A 54 20.70 -0.07 -5.01
CA ALA A 54 19.48 -0.63 -4.45
C ALA A 54 19.77 -1.67 -3.36
N TYR A 55 20.73 -2.56 -3.60
CA TYR A 55 21.14 -3.59 -2.66
C TYR A 55 21.83 -3.00 -1.43
N ALA A 56 22.77 -2.08 -1.62
CA ALA A 56 23.45 -1.41 -0.52
C ALA A 56 22.44 -0.66 0.37
N THR A 57 21.47 0.02 -0.23
CA THR A 57 20.42 0.74 0.51
C THR A 57 19.51 -0.23 1.27
N GLU A 58 19.03 -1.30 0.63
CA GLU A 58 18.13 -2.26 1.28
C GLU A 58 18.83 -3.01 2.44
N ILE A 59 20.08 -3.42 2.25
CA ILE A 59 20.89 -4.06 3.31
C ILE A 59 21.17 -3.06 4.43
N GLY A 60 21.57 -1.83 4.11
CA GLY A 60 21.87 -0.79 5.10
C GLY A 60 20.66 -0.46 5.98
N LEU A 61 19.49 -0.24 5.37
CA LEU A 61 18.25 0.05 6.10
C LEU A 61 17.80 -1.14 6.95
N GLU A 62 17.96 -2.36 6.46
CA GLU A 62 17.65 -3.55 7.24
C GLU A 62 18.59 -3.75 8.42
N LEU A 63 19.88 -3.48 8.27
CA LEU A 63 20.83 -3.51 9.38
C LEU A 63 20.49 -2.48 10.46
N ILE A 64 20.13 -1.26 10.06
CA ILE A 64 19.70 -0.20 10.98
C ILE A 64 18.41 -0.61 11.69
N GLY A 65 17.40 -1.06 10.93
CA GLY A 65 16.11 -1.49 11.49
C GLY A 65 16.23 -2.71 12.40
N ALA A 66 17.07 -3.69 12.04
CA ALA A 66 17.31 -4.88 12.86
C ALA A 66 17.99 -4.53 14.19
N ARG A 67 18.97 -3.61 14.16
CA ARG A 67 19.61 -3.10 15.38
C ARG A 67 18.65 -2.32 16.26
N ALA A 68 17.84 -1.43 15.70
CA ALA A 68 16.86 -0.64 16.44
C ALA A 68 15.75 -1.49 17.08
N GLU A 69 15.33 -2.56 16.41
CA GLU A 69 14.28 -3.48 16.88
C GLU A 69 14.85 -4.67 17.69
N HIS A 70 16.16 -4.69 17.98
CA HIS A 70 16.87 -5.79 18.66
C HIS A 70 16.55 -7.19 18.08
N ARG A 71 16.43 -7.28 16.74
CA ARG A 71 16.12 -8.52 16.03
C ARG A 71 17.27 -8.94 15.11
N ALA A 72 17.32 -10.21 14.75
CA ALA A 72 18.22 -10.67 13.69
C ALA A 72 17.83 -10.03 12.34
N PRO A 73 18.81 -9.66 11.49
CA PRO A 73 18.52 -9.21 10.14
C PRO A 73 17.78 -10.28 9.33
N ARG A 74 16.80 -9.89 8.53
CA ARG A 74 15.92 -10.78 7.75
C ARG A 74 16.69 -11.61 6.74
N PHE A 75 17.77 -11.05 6.20
CA PHE A 75 18.60 -11.73 5.21
C PHE A 75 19.50 -12.83 5.79
N THR A 76 19.63 -12.95 7.12
CA THR A 76 20.39 -14.06 7.74
C THR A 76 19.54 -15.31 7.94
N GLY A 77 18.22 -15.23 7.75
CA GLY A 77 17.34 -16.40 7.77
C GLY A 77 17.50 -17.26 6.51
N ASN A 78 17.38 -18.58 6.61
CA ASN A 78 17.40 -19.53 5.48
C ASN A 78 18.67 -19.50 4.59
N GLY A 79 19.79 -18.99 5.11
CA GLY A 79 21.07 -18.95 4.40
C GLY A 79 21.03 -18.17 3.07
N PRO A 80 21.73 -18.61 2.02
CA PRO A 80 21.84 -17.86 0.77
C PRO A 80 20.51 -17.65 0.05
N ARG A 81 19.54 -18.56 0.25
CA ARG A 81 18.20 -18.43 -0.33
C ARG A 81 17.42 -17.26 0.30
N GLY A 82 17.53 -17.07 1.61
CA GLY A 82 16.84 -15.97 2.29
C GLY A 82 17.43 -14.61 1.93
N LEU A 83 18.75 -14.52 1.76
CA LEU A 83 19.40 -13.31 1.22
C LEU A 83 18.87 -12.96 -0.17
N MET A 84 18.79 -13.95 -1.07
CA MET A 84 18.29 -13.70 -2.43
C MET A 84 16.84 -13.24 -2.41
N GLU A 85 15.96 -13.91 -1.67
CA GLU A 85 14.54 -13.54 -1.55
C GLU A 85 14.34 -12.15 -0.92
N PHE A 86 15.20 -11.78 0.03
CA PHE A 86 15.24 -10.45 0.62
C PHE A 86 15.61 -9.36 -0.40
N LEU A 87 16.54 -9.64 -1.31
CA LEU A 87 17.01 -8.67 -2.30
C LEU A 87 16.09 -8.53 -3.53
N LEU A 88 15.18 -9.48 -3.80
CA LEU A 88 14.29 -9.45 -4.96
C LEU A 88 13.51 -8.13 -5.11
N PRO A 89 12.87 -7.57 -4.07
CA PRO A 89 12.15 -6.31 -4.21
C PRO A 89 13.06 -5.12 -4.53
N ALA A 90 14.28 -5.07 -3.99
CA ALA A 90 15.25 -4.03 -4.27
C ALA A 90 15.80 -4.15 -5.70
N HIS A 91 16.06 -5.37 -6.15
CA HIS A 91 16.48 -5.69 -7.52
C HIS A 91 15.49 -5.13 -8.56
N ILE A 92 14.21 -5.46 -8.40
CA ILE A 92 13.12 -5.00 -9.26
C ILE A 92 13.06 -3.47 -9.26
N THR A 93 13.18 -2.84 -8.09
CA THR A 93 13.09 -1.38 -7.97
C THR A 93 14.25 -0.68 -8.67
N GLY A 94 15.48 -1.17 -8.48
CA GLY A 94 16.68 -0.61 -9.11
C GLY A 94 16.64 -0.69 -10.63
N LEU A 95 16.31 -1.87 -11.19
CA LEU A 95 16.20 -2.05 -12.64
C LEU A 95 15.03 -1.30 -13.26
N ALA A 96 13.88 -1.27 -12.59
CA ALA A 96 12.73 -0.48 -13.05
C ALA A 96 13.08 1.00 -13.13
N LEU A 97 13.71 1.55 -12.09
CA LEU A 97 14.08 2.96 -12.07
C LEU A 97 15.12 3.28 -13.13
N ASN A 98 16.18 2.48 -13.26
CA ASN A 98 17.19 2.61 -14.31
C ASN A 98 16.58 2.67 -15.71
N MET A 99 15.67 1.75 -16.01
CA MET A 99 15.08 1.61 -17.33
C MET A 99 14.10 2.73 -17.67
N LEU A 100 13.43 3.30 -16.67
CA LEU A 100 12.32 4.23 -16.87
C LEU A 100 12.73 5.69 -16.70
N ILE A 101 13.87 5.98 -16.09
CA ILE A 101 14.39 7.33 -15.98
C ILE A 101 15.46 7.59 -17.05
N TYR A 102 15.50 8.83 -17.52
CA TYR A 102 16.56 9.36 -18.35
C TYR A 102 17.17 10.57 -17.67
N VAL A 103 18.37 10.38 -17.09
CA VAL A 103 19.10 11.42 -16.33
C VAL A 103 20.36 11.93 -17.04
N ASN A 104 20.42 11.81 -18.38
CA ASN A 104 21.57 12.20 -19.21
C ASN A 104 22.88 11.54 -18.74
N ASP A 105 23.89 12.31 -18.31
CA ASP A 105 25.15 11.77 -17.78
C ASP A 105 25.22 11.78 -16.23
N ARG A 106 24.12 12.11 -15.55
CA ARG A 106 24.11 12.36 -14.11
C ARG A 106 23.72 11.11 -13.32
N VAL A 107 24.61 10.12 -13.31
CA VAL A 107 24.41 8.85 -12.60
C VAL A 107 24.04 9.01 -11.12
N LEU A 108 24.55 10.06 -10.45
CA LEU A 108 24.23 10.38 -9.06
C LEU A 108 22.74 10.67 -8.85
N VAL A 109 22.04 11.22 -9.84
CA VAL A 109 20.59 11.49 -9.76
C VAL A 109 19.80 10.19 -9.87
N MET A 110 20.23 9.25 -10.73
CA MET A 110 19.66 7.91 -10.75
C MET A 110 19.87 7.20 -9.39
N MET A 111 21.10 7.25 -8.84
CA MET A 111 21.39 6.67 -7.53
C MET A 111 20.51 7.29 -6.44
N PHE A 112 20.36 8.62 -6.44
CA PHE A 112 19.46 9.34 -5.54
C PHE A 112 18.02 8.82 -5.64
N GLY A 113 17.46 8.69 -6.85
CA GLY A 113 16.12 8.15 -7.04
C GLY A 113 15.97 6.72 -6.54
N VAL A 114 16.99 5.87 -6.75
CA VAL A 114 17.02 4.50 -6.23
C VAL A 114 17.01 4.50 -4.70
N VAL A 115 17.84 5.34 -4.06
CA VAL A 115 17.86 5.47 -2.60
C VAL A 115 16.50 5.91 -2.07
N VAL A 116 15.87 6.93 -2.68
CA VAL A 116 14.54 7.41 -2.31
C VAL A 116 13.49 6.30 -2.47
N ALA A 117 13.50 5.61 -3.61
CA ALA A 117 12.56 4.53 -3.93
C ALA A 117 12.64 3.37 -2.93
N VAL A 118 13.85 2.92 -2.62
CA VAL A 118 14.08 1.83 -1.66
C VAL A 118 13.73 2.28 -0.25
N SER A 119 14.19 3.46 0.17
CA SER A 119 13.94 4.01 1.50
C SER A 119 12.46 4.25 1.78
N ALA A 120 11.68 4.62 0.76
CA ALA A 120 10.24 4.83 0.89
C ALA A 120 9.49 3.59 1.40
N LYS A 121 9.96 2.37 1.09
CA LYS A 121 9.36 1.13 1.61
C LYS A 121 9.52 1.00 3.13
N TRP A 122 10.56 1.61 3.66
CA TRP A 122 10.91 1.59 5.09
C TRP A 122 10.17 2.67 5.86
N ILE A 123 10.10 3.88 5.29
CA ILE A 123 9.57 5.06 5.95
C ILE A 123 8.06 5.19 5.74
N LEU A 124 7.58 5.06 4.49
CA LEU A 124 6.19 5.34 4.11
C LEU A 124 5.31 4.10 4.22
N ARG A 125 5.02 3.71 5.47
CA ARG A 125 4.17 2.57 5.80
C ARG A 125 2.84 3.05 6.37
N ALA A 126 1.75 2.40 5.96
CA ALA A 126 0.40 2.63 6.47
C ALA A 126 -0.15 1.34 7.10
N PRO A 127 -1.00 1.45 8.14
CA PRO A 127 -1.62 0.29 8.76
C PRO A 127 -2.67 -0.33 7.83
N VAL A 128 -2.40 -1.53 7.32
CA VAL A 128 -3.32 -2.30 6.49
C VAL A 128 -3.65 -3.61 7.20
N ARG A 129 -4.89 -3.73 7.69
CA ARG A 129 -5.37 -4.93 8.41
C ARG A 129 -4.45 -5.33 9.58
N GLY A 130 -4.07 -4.36 10.40
CA GLY A 130 -3.22 -4.58 11.58
C GLY A 130 -1.73 -4.80 11.31
N LYS A 131 -1.28 -4.76 10.04
CA LYS A 131 0.15 -4.80 9.69
C LYS A 131 0.57 -3.54 8.94
N LEU A 132 1.71 -2.96 9.30
CA LEU A 132 2.30 -1.86 8.55
C LEU A 132 2.80 -2.37 7.19
N ARG A 133 2.32 -1.75 6.12
CA ARG A 133 2.74 -2.05 4.74
C ARG A 133 3.06 -0.75 4.02
N HIS A 134 4.03 -0.79 3.11
CA HIS A 134 4.30 0.36 2.26
C HIS A 134 3.07 0.63 1.39
N TYR A 135 2.73 1.91 1.23
CA TYR A 135 1.58 2.32 0.42
C TYR A 135 1.99 3.01 -0.88
N MET A 136 3.21 3.54 -0.95
CA MET A 136 3.77 4.16 -2.14
C MET A 136 4.47 3.11 -3.02
N ASN A 137 4.21 3.18 -4.33
CA ASN A 137 4.98 2.40 -5.30
C ASN A 137 6.42 2.94 -5.29
N PRO A 138 7.42 2.12 -4.95
CA PRO A 138 8.77 2.58 -4.68
C PRO A 138 9.42 3.20 -5.92
N SER A 139 9.38 2.52 -7.06
CA SER A 139 9.99 3.02 -8.30
C SER A 139 9.25 4.25 -8.82
N ASN A 140 7.91 4.25 -8.79
CA ASN A 140 7.13 5.43 -9.19
C ASN A 140 7.40 6.64 -8.30
N LEU A 141 7.54 6.45 -6.98
CA LEU A 141 7.88 7.54 -6.08
C LEU A 141 9.31 8.06 -6.34
N GLY A 142 10.29 7.17 -6.52
CA GLY A 142 11.66 7.58 -6.86
C GLY A 142 11.72 8.40 -8.15
N ILE A 143 11.04 7.94 -9.21
CA ILE A 143 10.92 8.67 -10.48
C ILE A 143 10.22 10.02 -10.26
N THR A 144 9.10 10.03 -9.55
CA THR A 144 8.35 11.26 -9.25
C THR A 144 9.20 12.29 -8.51
N VAL A 145 9.95 11.87 -7.49
CA VAL A 145 10.82 12.77 -6.73
C VAL A 145 11.96 13.30 -7.60
N ILE A 146 12.54 12.48 -8.49
CA ILE A 146 13.52 12.98 -9.47
C ILE A 146 12.89 14.06 -10.33
N LEU A 147 11.73 13.79 -10.93
CA LEU A 147 11.09 14.72 -11.88
C LEU A 147 10.67 16.04 -11.22
N LEU A 148 10.34 16.02 -9.92
CA LEU A 148 9.99 17.24 -9.17
C LEU A 148 11.22 18.07 -8.77
N LEU A 149 12.34 17.41 -8.42
CA LEU A 149 13.54 18.10 -7.94
C LEU A 149 14.52 18.47 -9.06
N PHE A 150 14.52 17.70 -10.14
CA PHE A 150 15.44 17.85 -11.27
C PHE A 150 14.62 18.05 -12.55
N PRO A 151 14.22 19.29 -12.89
CA PRO A 151 13.34 19.56 -14.03
C PRO A 151 13.97 19.23 -15.39
N TRP A 152 15.29 19.07 -15.45
CA TRP A 152 16.05 18.64 -16.63
C TRP A 152 16.12 17.12 -16.78
N ALA A 153 15.69 16.35 -15.77
CA ALA A 153 15.53 14.90 -15.90
C ALA A 153 14.24 14.58 -16.64
N SER A 154 14.24 13.45 -17.34
CA SER A 154 13.09 13.00 -18.12
C SER A 154 12.82 11.52 -17.87
N ILE A 155 11.69 11.04 -18.40
CA ILE A 155 11.37 9.62 -18.48
C ILE A 155 12.02 9.07 -19.75
N ALA A 156 12.43 7.80 -19.70
CA ALA A 156 12.90 7.08 -20.88
C ALA A 156 11.85 7.18 -22.02
N PRO A 157 12.23 7.74 -23.18
CA PRO A 157 11.33 7.87 -24.31
C PRO A 157 10.73 6.53 -24.75
N PRO A 158 9.46 6.47 -25.18
CA PRO A 158 8.82 5.23 -25.60
C PRO A 158 9.54 4.48 -26.74
N TYR A 159 10.27 5.20 -27.60
CA TYR A 159 11.01 4.60 -28.72
C TYR A 159 12.21 3.76 -28.25
N HIS A 160 12.78 3.99 -27.05
CA HIS A 160 13.89 3.20 -26.49
C HIS A 160 13.56 1.70 -26.45
N PHE A 161 12.28 1.35 -26.33
CA PHE A 161 11.84 -0.04 -26.27
C PHE A 161 11.71 -0.72 -27.64
N THR A 162 11.80 0.02 -28.75
CA THR A 162 11.59 -0.53 -30.10
C THR A 162 12.53 0.02 -31.19
N GLU A 163 13.48 0.91 -30.87
CA GLU A 163 14.29 1.65 -31.85
C GLU A 163 15.03 0.77 -32.87
N LYS A 164 15.65 -0.33 -32.41
CA LYS A 164 16.49 -1.20 -33.26
C LYS A 164 15.73 -2.41 -33.83
N VAL A 165 14.41 -2.45 -33.68
CA VAL A 165 13.61 -3.59 -34.10
C VAL A 165 12.55 -3.17 -35.11
N ASP A 166 12.32 -4.04 -36.10
CA ASP A 166 11.28 -3.80 -37.09
C ASP A 166 9.91 -3.66 -36.43
N THR A 167 9.00 -2.92 -37.07
CA THR A 167 7.66 -2.64 -36.54
C THR A 167 6.90 -3.91 -36.16
N TRP A 168 7.01 -4.97 -36.97
CA TRP A 168 6.42 -6.29 -36.66
C TRP A 168 6.96 -6.89 -35.35
N VAL A 169 8.29 -6.82 -35.15
CA VAL A 169 8.93 -7.31 -33.93
C VAL A 169 8.54 -6.46 -32.73
N GLY A 170 8.40 -5.14 -32.91
CA GLY A 170 7.85 -4.24 -31.90
C GLY A 170 6.45 -4.66 -31.42
N TRP A 171 5.55 -5.00 -32.34
CA TRP A 171 4.21 -5.53 -32.00
C TRP A 171 4.28 -6.88 -31.27
N LEU A 172 5.21 -7.76 -31.65
CA LEU A 172 5.44 -9.01 -30.95
C LEU A 172 5.90 -8.77 -29.50
N ILE A 173 6.81 -7.81 -29.27
CA ILE A 173 7.28 -7.44 -27.93
C ILE A 173 6.10 -6.93 -27.09
N VAL A 174 5.27 -6.03 -27.64
CA VAL A 174 4.05 -5.56 -26.97
C VAL A 174 3.15 -6.74 -26.59
N ALA A 175 2.90 -7.67 -27.52
CA ALA A 175 2.05 -8.83 -27.29
C ALA A 175 2.62 -9.74 -26.18
N VAL A 176 3.93 -10.01 -26.19
CA VAL A 176 4.60 -10.84 -25.18
C VAL A 176 4.51 -10.19 -23.79
N ILE A 177 4.78 -8.89 -23.68
CA ILE A 177 4.68 -8.15 -22.41
C ILE A 177 3.23 -8.11 -21.92
N LEU A 178 2.28 -7.85 -22.82
CA LEU A 178 0.86 -7.81 -22.50
C LEU A 178 0.36 -9.16 -22.00
N ILE A 179 0.66 -10.26 -22.70
CA ILE A 179 0.22 -11.62 -22.32
C ILE A 179 0.88 -12.03 -21.01
N SER A 180 2.20 -11.88 -20.89
CA SER A 180 2.93 -12.26 -19.68
C SER A 180 2.48 -11.46 -18.45
N GLY A 181 2.31 -10.14 -18.61
CA GLY A 181 1.77 -9.24 -17.59
C GLY A 181 0.34 -9.59 -17.20
N THR A 182 -0.53 -9.85 -18.18
CA THR A 182 -1.94 -10.22 -17.93
C THR A 182 -2.02 -11.56 -17.20
N VAL A 183 -1.22 -12.56 -17.58
CA VAL A 183 -1.18 -13.86 -16.89
C VAL A 183 -0.67 -13.72 -15.46
N LEU A 184 0.37 -12.92 -15.24
CA LEU A 184 0.88 -12.60 -13.90
C LEU A 184 -0.23 -11.95 -13.05
N ASN A 185 -0.95 -10.99 -13.62
CA ASN A 185 -1.99 -10.26 -12.91
C ASN A 185 -3.28 -11.06 -12.67
N ALA A 186 -3.63 -11.95 -13.58
CA ALA A 186 -4.79 -12.82 -13.46
C ALA A 186 -4.54 -13.96 -12.47
N LYS A 187 -3.37 -14.61 -12.51
CA LYS A 187 -3.11 -15.82 -11.72
C LYS A 187 -2.42 -15.58 -10.38
N LEU A 188 -1.57 -14.55 -10.27
CA LEU A 188 -0.71 -14.37 -9.10
C LEU A 188 -1.06 -13.12 -8.27
N THR A 189 -1.29 -11.96 -8.88
CA THR A 189 -1.54 -10.72 -8.12
C THR A 189 -3.02 -10.41 -7.90
N GLY A 190 -3.91 -10.88 -8.79
CA GLY A 190 -5.36 -10.67 -8.72
C GLY A 190 -5.74 -9.21 -8.95
N ARG A 191 -5.21 -8.57 -10.00
CA ARG A 191 -5.37 -7.13 -10.28
C ARG A 191 -6.12 -6.80 -11.57
N MET A 192 -6.87 -7.77 -12.12
CA MET A 192 -7.61 -7.59 -13.37
C MET A 192 -8.69 -6.50 -13.31
N TRP A 193 -9.38 -6.35 -12.17
CA TRP A 193 -10.37 -5.28 -11.97
C TRP A 193 -9.74 -3.89 -12.01
N LEU A 194 -8.54 -3.77 -11.43
CA LEU A 194 -7.75 -2.54 -11.47
C LEU A 194 -7.35 -2.20 -12.91
N ILE A 195 -6.76 -3.17 -13.63
CA ILE A 195 -6.35 -2.98 -15.03
C ILE A 195 -7.54 -2.57 -15.90
N GLY A 196 -8.67 -3.28 -15.79
CA GLY A 196 -9.87 -2.98 -16.55
C GLY A 196 -10.39 -1.56 -16.28
N ALA A 197 -10.51 -1.18 -15.01
CA ALA A 197 -10.95 0.16 -14.63
C ALA A 197 -9.99 1.26 -15.10
N TRP A 198 -8.68 1.03 -14.96
CA TRP A 198 -7.63 1.92 -15.45
C TRP A 198 -7.75 2.13 -16.96
N LEU A 199 -7.81 1.06 -17.77
CA LEU A 199 -7.85 1.15 -19.23
C LEU A 199 -9.15 1.80 -19.73
N ILE A 200 -10.30 1.38 -19.19
CA ILE A 200 -11.60 1.93 -19.59
C ILE A 200 -11.67 3.41 -19.25
N THR A 201 -11.31 3.79 -18.02
CA THR A 201 -11.34 5.19 -17.60
C THR A 201 -10.30 6.02 -18.35
N PHE A 202 -9.13 5.46 -18.66
CA PHE A 202 -8.12 6.14 -19.47
C PHE A 202 -8.64 6.45 -20.87
N ALA A 203 -9.29 5.50 -21.52
CA ALA A 203 -9.88 5.70 -22.84
C ALA A 203 -11.03 6.72 -22.79
N LEU A 204 -11.94 6.60 -21.82
CA LEU A 204 -13.05 7.53 -21.64
C LEU A 204 -12.56 8.95 -21.36
N GLN A 205 -11.61 9.14 -20.44
CA GLN A 205 -11.07 10.47 -20.18
C GLN A 205 -10.37 11.04 -21.41
N ALA A 206 -9.68 10.21 -22.22
CA ALA A 206 -8.96 10.68 -23.40
C ALA A 206 -9.95 11.21 -24.45
N ILE A 207 -11.10 10.55 -24.61
CA ILE A 207 -12.19 10.99 -25.47
C ILE A 207 -12.79 12.29 -24.92
N VAL A 208 -13.14 12.33 -23.63
CA VAL A 208 -13.70 13.54 -22.98
C VAL A 208 -12.74 14.72 -23.13
N ARG A 209 -11.43 14.50 -22.92
CA ARG A 209 -10.41 15.54 -23.09
C ARG A 209 -10.31 16.01 -24.54
N GLY A 210 -10.44 15.11 -25.50
CA GLY A 210 -10.44 15.47 -26.91
C GLY A 210 -11.68 16.25 -27.34
N LEU A 211 -12.84 15.99 -26.73
CA LEU A 211 -14.08 16.72 -27.01
C LEU A 211 -14.15 18.09 -26.32
N LEU A 212 -13.56 18.23 -25.13
CA LEU A 212 -13.66 19.46 -24.31
C LEU A 212 -12.46 20.41 -24.42
N PHE A 213 -11.27 19.88 -24.71
CA PHE A 213 -10.01 20.63 -24.70
C PHE A 213 -9.24 20.49 -26.02
N ASP A 214 -9.93 20.13 -27.11
CA ASP A 214 -9.40 20.00 -28.48
C ASP A 214 -8.15 19.13 -28.61
N THR A 215 -7.95 18.18 -27.69
CA THR A 215 -6.84 17.23 -27.76
C THR A 215 -7.10 16.21 -28.86
N ALA A 216 -6.12 15.92 -29.71
CA ALA A 216 -6.25 14.87 -30.72
C ALA A 216 -6.53 13.50 -30.07
N ILE A 217 -7.77 13.00 -30.19
CA ILE A 217 -8.21 11.73 -29.60
C ILE A 217 -7.33 10.56 -30.05
N PRO A 218 -6.98 10.41 -31.35
CA PRO A 218 -6.08 9.34 -31.78
C PRO A 218 -4.69 9.42 -31.15
N GLY A 219 -4.16 10.62 -30.93
CA GLY A 219 -2.86 10.82 -30.27
C GLY A 219 -2.92 10.44 -28.79
N ALA A 220 -3.99 10.83 -28.10
CA ALA A 220 -4.19 10.48 -26.69
C ALA A 220 -4.37 8.97 -26.48
N LEU A 221 -5.13 8.29 -27.35
CA LEU A 221 -5.33 6.84 -27.31
C LEU A 221 -4.12 6.07 -27.83
N GLY A 222 -3.33 6.65 -28.75
CA GLY A 222 -2.13 6.02 -29.30
C GLY A 222 -1.08 5.69 -28.24
N MET A 223 -1.07 6.39 -27.09
CA MET A 223 -0.23 6.01 -25.96
C MET A 223 -0.52 4.58 -25.47
N MET A 224 -1.77 4.11 -25.56
CA MET A 224 -2.18 2.80 -25.05
C MET A 224 -1.54 1.63 -25.80
N THR A 225 -1.09 1.85 -27.04
CA THR A 225 -0.44 0.82 -27.85
C THR A 225 1.07 0.73 -27.63
N GLY A 226 1.66 1.69 -26.91
CA GLY A 226 3.10 1.76 -26.67
C GLY A 226 3.60 0.76 -25.62
N VAL A 227 4.82 0.24 -25.82
CA VAL A 227 5.48 -0.68 -24.88
C VAL A 227 5.54 -0.10 -23.46
N ALA A 228 5.90 1.18 -23.34
CA ALA A 228 5.98 1.87 -22.04
C ALA A 228 4.64 1.86 -21.28
N PHE A 229 3.53 2.09 -21.98
CA PHE A 229 2.19 2.08 -21.38
C PHE A 229 1.78 0.68 -20.93
N VAL A 230 2.08 -0.35 -21.74
CA VAL A 230 1.78 -1.75 -21.40
C VAL A 230 2.62 -2.21 -20.20
N LEU A 231 3.90 -1.87 -20.16
CA LEU A 231 4.78 -2.12 -19.02
C LEU A 231 4.26 -1.43 -17.76
N PHE A 232 3.94 -0.14 -17.86
CA PHE A 232 3.41 0.64 -16.77
C PHE A 232 2.11 0.02 -16.21
N THR A 233 1.19 -0.33 -17.10
CA THR A 233 -0.10 -0.94 -16.73
C THR A 233 0.07 -2.29 -16.04
N ASN A 234 0.93 -3.17 -16.57
CA ASN A 234 1.03 -4.54 -16.09
C ASN A 234 2.00 -4.75 -14.92
N TYR A 235 2.95 -3.83 -14.73
CA TYR A 235 4.05 -4.04 -13.79
C TYR A 235 4.26 -2.89 -12.80
N MET A 236 3.63 -1.72 -12.98
CA MET A 236 3.76 -0.60 -12.04
C MET A 236 2.43 -0.26 -11.38
N VAL A 237 1.39 -0.02 -12.18
CA VAL A 237 0.05 0.33 -11.69
C VAL A 237 -0.57 -0.79 -10.87
N THR A 238 -0.23 -2.05 -11.18
CA THR A 238 -0.77 -3.25 -10.54
C THR A 238 0.08 -3.79 -9.39
N ASP A 239 1.06 -3.03 -8.90
CA ASP A 239 1.94 -3.46 -7.82
C ASP A 239 1.11 -3.92 -6.59
N PRO A 240 1.15 -5.21 -6.21
CA PRO A 240 0.29 -5.76 -5.17
C PRO A 240 0.57 -5.19 -3.78
N GLY A 241 1.77 -4.60 -3.57
CA GLY A 241 2.12 -3.94 -2.31
C GLY A 241 1.29 -2.68 -2.05
N THR A 242 0.97 -1.94 -3.11
CA THR A 242 0.50 -0.55 -3.05
C THR A 242 -0.93 -0.37 -3.57
N THR A 243 -1.50 -1.44 -4.11
CA THR A 243 -2.85 -1.47 -4.65
C THR A 243 -3.85 -2.19 -3.73
N PRO A 244 -5.15 -1.84 -3.77
CA PRO A 244 -6.17 -2.55 -3.01
C PRO A 244 -6.34 -4.01 -3.44
N SER A 245 -6.83 -4.86 -2.51
CA SER A 245 -7.05 -6.30 -2.80
C SER A 245 -8.48 -6.65 -3.20
N LYS A 246 -9.48 -5.87 -2.77
CA LYS A 246 -10.90 -6.12 -3.09
C LYS A 246 -11.27 -5.52 -4.46
N PRO A 247 -12.22 -6.10 -5.21
CA PRO A 247 -12.54 -5.69 -6.58
C PRO A 247 -13.05 -4.24 -6.66
N PHE A 248 -13.99 -3.83 -5.81
CA PHE A 248 -14.53 -2.48 -5.87
C PHE A 248 -13.48 -1.38 -5.56
N PRO A 249 -12.67 -1.48 -4.48
CA PRO A 249 -11.55 -0.57 -4.28
C PRO A 249 -10.49 -0.61 -5.39
N GLN A 250 -10.28 -1.75 -6.05
CA GLN A 250 -9.39 -1.83 -7.22
C GLN A 250 -9.92 -0.98 -8.38
N VAL A 251 -11.22 -1.06 -8.65
CA VAL A 251 -11.87 -0.25 -9.69
C VAL A 251 -11.72 1.25 -9.37
N ALA A 252 -12.05 1.65 -8.15
CA ALA A 252 -11.93 3.04 -7.71
C ALA A 252 -10.47 3.54 -7.81
N PHE A 253 -9.50 2.72 -7.43
CA PHE A 253 -8.08 3.08 -7.51
C PHE A 253 -7.60 3.19 -8.96
N GLY A 254 -7.90 2.22 -9.82
CA GLY A 254 -7.53 2.25 -11.24
C GLY A 254 -8.17 3.43 -11.99
N ALA A 255 -9.47 3.66 -11.79
CA ALA A 255 -10.16 4.82 -12.32
C ALA A 255 -9.58 6.14 -11.79
N GLY A 256 -9.25 6.20 -10.49
CA GLY A 256 -8.63 7.35 -9.86
C GLY A 256 -7.28 7.74 -10.48
N ILE A 257 -6.41 6.77 -10.80
CA ILE A 257 -5.15 7.06 -11.51
C ILE A 257 -5.45 7.64 -12.90
N ALA A 258 -6.42 7.07 -13.63
CA ALA A 258 -6.76 7.56 -14.97
C ALA A 258 -7.32 9.00 -14.96
N LEU A 259 -8.15 9.32 -13.97
CA LEU A 259 -8.67 10.68 -13.77
C LEU A 259 -7.57 11.66 -13.37
N LEU A 260 -6.67 11.28 -12.45
CA LEU A 260 -5.52 12.11 -12.07
C LEU A 260 -4.59 12.33 -13.26
N TYR A 261 -4.36 11.32 -14.09
CA TYR A 261 -3.62 11.47 -15.33
C TYR A 261 -4.30 12.48 -16.26
N GLY A 262 -5.61 12.35 -16.48
CA GLY A 262 -6.41 13.29 -17.26
C GLY A 262 -6.27 14.73 -16.75
N PHE A 263 -6.37 14.92 -15.43
CA PHE A 263 -6.18 16.20 -14.76
C PHE A 263 -4.79 16.80 -15.02
N PHE A 264 -3.71 16.01 -14.82
CA PHE A 264 -2.35 16.49 -15.06
C PHE A 264 -2.12 16.87 -16.53
N MET A 265 -2.71 16.14 -17.47
CA MET A 265 -2.60 16.46 -18.89
C MET A 265 -3.33 17.77 -19.25
N VAL A 266 -4.52 18.02 -18.69
CA VAL A 266 -5.24 19.29 -18.88
C VAL A 266 -4.49 20.45 -18.22
N ALA A 267 -3.84 20.21 -17.09
CA ALA A 267 -2.97 21.18 -16.42
C ALA A 267 -1.60 21.38 -17.13
N HIS A 268 -1.38 20.74 -18.29
CA HIS A 268 -0.12 20.77 -19.05
C HIS A 268 1.11 20.32 -18.25
N ILE A 269 0.91 19.41 -17.29
CA ILE A 269 1.99 18.83 -16.50
C ILE A 269 2.52 17.57 -17.21
N ALA A 270 3.80 17.61 -17.57
CA ALA A 270 4.49 16.48 -18.17
C ALA A 270 4.56 15.27 -17.22
N TYR A 271 4.81 14.08 -17.78
CA TYR A 271 5.06 12.87 -16.99
C TYR A 271 3.87 12.42 -16.11
N GLY A 272 2.65 12.75 -16.56
CA GLY A 272 1.42 12.57 -15.79
C GLY A 272 1.16 11.14 -15.29
N LEU A 273 1.66 10.09 -15.96
CA LEU A 273 1.45 8.69 -15.51
C LEU A 273 2.06 8.44 -14.13
N PHE A 274 3.31 8.86 -13.94
CA PHE A 274 4.06 8.65 -12.69
C PHE A 274 3.50 9.53 -11.58
N LEU A 275 3.22 10.80 -11.88
CA LEU A 275 2.57 11.73 -10.96
C LEU A 275 1.19 11.22 -10.53
N ALA A 276 0.35 10.79 -11.48
CA ALA A 276 -0.98 10.25 -11.18
C ALA A 276 -0.91 9.05 -10.24
N THR A 277 0.02 8.11 -10.47
CA THR A 277 0.14 6.94 -9.60
C THR A 277 0.72 7.30 -8.24
N ALA A 278 1.72 8.18 -8.18
CA ALA A 278 2.27 8.66 -6.93
C ALA A 278 1.20 9.39 -6.09
N THR A 279 0.43 10.28 -6.71
CA THR A 279 -0.67 10.99 -6.06
C THR A 279 -1.79 10.04 -5.61
N ALA A 280 -2.19 9.08 -6.44
CA ALA A 280 -3.20 8.08 -6.06
C ALA A 280 -2.75 7.22 -4.87
N CYS A 281 -1.50 6.77 -4.88
CA CYS A 281 -0.90 6.05 -3.75
C CYS A 281 -0.85 6.92 -2.49
N LEU A 282 -0.48 8.20 -2.62
CA LEU A 282 -0.43 9.15 -1.52
C LEU A 282 -1.82 9.36 -0.90
N ILE A 283 -2.83 9.65 -1.72
CA ILE A 283 -4.23 9.80 -1.27
C ILE A 283 -4.69 8.54 -0.54
N ARG A 284 -4.42 7.35 -1.09
CA ARG A 284 -4.75 6.08 -0.43
C ARG A 284 -4.01 5.91 0.90
N GLY A 285 -2.74 6.25 0.97
CA GLY A 285 -1.93 6.19 2.18
C GLY A 285 -2.47 7.09 3.28
N LEU A 286 -2.79 8.34 2.93
CA LEU A 286 -3.41 9.32 3.83
C LEU A 286 -4.78 8.86 4.29
N PHE A 287 -5.60 8.30 3.40
CA PHE A 287 -6.90 7.72 3.75
C PHE A 287 -6.79 6.57 4.76
N LEU A 288 -5.81 5.67 4.58
CA LEU A 288 -5.56 4.58 5.53
C LEU A 288 -5.11 5.08 6.91
N TRP A 289 -4.28 6.13 6.95
CA TRP A 289 -3.90 6.79 8.20
C TRP A 289 -5.07 7.49 8.87
N SER A 290 -5.90 8.21 8.10
CA SER A 290 -7.13 8.84 8.58
C SER A 290 -8.06 7.81 9.23
N LEU A 291 -8.31 6.68 8.55
CA LEU A 291 -9.12 5.60 9.11
C LEU A 291 -8.53 5.05 10.41
N HIS A 292 -7.21 4.88 10.46
CA HIS A 292 -6.55 4.39 11.67
C HIS A 292 -6.72 5.34 12.86
N PHE A 293 -6.59 6.65 12.65
CA PHE A 293 -6.79 7.64 13.71
C PHE A 293 -8.25 7.69 14.17
N VAL A 294 -9.20 7.63 13.24
CA VAL A 294 -10.64 7.60 13.55
C VAL A 294 -11.00 6.33 14.32
N ASP A 295 -10.54 5.15 13.89
CA ASP A 295 -10.79 3.88 14.57
C ASP A 295 -10.16 3.86 15.97
N LYS A 296 -8.96 4.44 16.11
CA LYS A 296 -8.29 4.57 17.41
C LYS A 296 -9.07 5.48 18.34
N ALA A 297 -9.53 6.64 17.86
CA ALA A 297 -10.35 7.56 18.62
C ALA A 297 -11.67 6.90 19.04
N ARG A 298 -12.36 6.21 18.11
CA ARG A 298 -13.61 5.50 18.40
C ARG A 298 -13.45 4.45 19.50
N LYS A 299 -12.39 3.63 19.42
CA LYS A 299 -12.08 2.63 20.46
C LYS A 299 -11.74 3.26 21.81
N GLN A 300 -11.06 4.41 21.82
CA GLN A 300 -10.79 5.14 23.06
C GLN A 300 -12.08 5.71 23.67
N HIS A 301 -13.00 6.21 22.85
CA HIS A 301 -14.32 6.66 23.32
C HIS A 301 -15.15 5.50 23.86
N GLU A 302 -15.20 4.37 23.16
CA GLU A 302 -15.91 3.16 23.63
C GLU A 302 -15.31 2.61 24.93
N ALA A 303 -13.97 2.59 25.06
CA ALA A 303 -13.30 2.16 26.30
C ALA A 303 -13.61 3.12 27.46
N ARG A 304 -13.54 4.43 27.23
CA ARG A 304 -13.88 5.43 28.24
C ARG A 304 -15.36 5.36 28.65
N GLN A 305 -16.27 5.10 27.72
CA GLN A 305 -17.68 4.88 28.04
C GLN A 305 -17.87 3.63 28.91
N ARG A 306 -17.20 2.52 28.58
CA ARG A 306 -17.24 1.30 29.42
C ARG A 306 -16.69 1.54 30.82
N GLU A 307 -15.58 2.26 30.96
CA GLU A 307 -15.03 2.63 32.27
C GLU A 307 -16.02 3.49 33.07
N LEU A 308 -16.72 4.42 32.42
CA LEU A 308 -17.75 5.24 33.07
C LEU A 308 -18.99 4.42 33.45
N ASP A 309 -19.43 3.52 32.59
CA ASP A 309 -20.57 2.61 32.84
C ASP A 309 -20.24 1.62 33.98
N GLU A 310 -19.02 1.08 34.00
CA GLU A 310 -18.52 0.22 35.09
C GLU A 310 -18.41 1.00 36.40
N ALA A 311 -17.87 2.23 36.38
CA ALA A 311 -17.81 3.08 37.57
C ALA A 311 -19.22 3.45 38.08
N ALA A 312 -20.17 3.73 37.19
CA ALA A 312 -21.56 3.99 37.55
C ALA A 312 -22.24 2.75 38.14
N ALA A 313 -21.99 1.55 37.59
CA ALA A 313 -22.51 0.29 38.12
C ALA A 313 -21.95 -0.04 39.52
N VAL A 314 -20.65 0.21 39.76
CA VAL A 314 -20.02 0.04 41.07
C VAL A 314 -20.59 1.04 42.09
N ALA A 315 -20.78 2.31 41.69
CA ALA A 315 -21.40 3.31 42.56
C ALA A 315 -22.87 2.99 42.91
N ALA A 316 -23.63 2.46 41.94
CA ALA A 316 -25.01 2.01 42.17
C ALA A 316 -25.08 0.81 43.13
N SER A 317 -24.14 -0.13 43.02
CA SER A 317 -24.02 -1.28 43.94
C SER A 317 -23.64 -0.85 45.36
N ALA A 318 -22.72 0.12 45.51
CA ALA A 318 -22.31 0.66 46.80
C ALA A 318 -23.44 1.40 47.54
N ASN A 319 -24.29 2.13 46.80
CA ASN A 319 -25.45 2.80 47.39
C ASN A 319 -26.60 1.85 47.73
N GLY A 320 -26.67 0.66 47.12
CA GLY A 320 -27.68 -0.36 47.41
C GLY A 320 -27.46 -1.13 48.71
N SER A 321 -26.23 -1.15 49.26
CA SER A 321 -25.92 -1.89 50.49
C SER A 321 -26.01 -1.06 51.78
N SER A 322 -26.34 0.23 51.71
CA SER A 322 -26.45 1.12 52.88
C SER A 322 -27.87 1.22 53.47
N ALA A 323 -28.84 0.47 52.94
CA ALA A 323 -30.25 0.58 53.32
C ALA A 323 -30.79 -0.58 54.19
N ALA A 324 -29.94 -1.44 54.74
CA ALA A 324 -30.36 -2.49 55.65
C ALA A 324 -29.73 -2.32 57.03
N GLU A 325 -30.60 -2.31 58.04
CA GLU A 325 -30.34 -2.48 59.48
C GLU A 325 -30.15 -1.21 60.32
N VAL A 326 -31.29 -0.59 60.67
CA VAL A 326 -31.43 0.15 61.93
C VAL A 326 -32.20 -0.76 62.90
N PRO A 327 -31.58 -1.29 63.97
CA PRO A 327 -32.32 -1.99 65.01
C PRO A 327 -33.04 -0.96 65.90
N ALA A 328 -34.35 -1.10 66.06
CA ALA A 328 -35.15 -0.27 66.95
C ALA A 328 -34.76 -0.48 68.42
N PRO A 329 -34.64 0.57 69.25
CA PRO A 329 -34.26 0.43 70.65
C PRO A 329 -35.45 -0.07 71.47
N GLY A 330 -35.21 -1.12 72.26
CA GLY A 330 -36.19 -1.72 73.15
C GLY A 330 -36.61 -0.79 74.29
N THR A 331 -37.87 -0.92 74.69
CA THR A 331 -38.37 -0.43 75.98
C THR A 331 -39.11 -1.56 76.68
N GLY A 332 -38.66 -1.85 77.89
CA GLY A 332 -39.26 -2.82 78.78
C GLY A 332 -40.31 -2.22 79.71
N SER A 333 -40.95 -3.14 80.42
CA SER A 333 -41.81 -3.02 81.62
C SER A 333 -43.26 -2.52 81.47
N THR A 334 -44.15 -3.50 81.65
CA THR A 334 -45.53 -3.53 82.18
C THR A 334 -45.70 -2.76 83.51
N PRO A 335 -46.92 -2.43 84.00
CA PRO A 335 -48.10 -3.31 84.07
C PRO A 335 -49.52 -2.70 83.87
N THR A 336 -50.48 -3.62 83.74
CA THR A 336 -51.95 -3.53 83.72
C THR A 336 -52.55 -2.69 84.85
N PRO A 337 -53.77 -2.12 84.70
CA PRO A 337 -54.98 -2.87 85.12
C PRO A 337 -56.30 -2.63 84.35
N VAL A 338 -57.10 -3.71 84.30
CA VAL A 338 -58.58 -3.84 84.51
C VAL A 338 -59.56 -2.90 83.78
N GLY A 339 -60.50 -3.50 83.01
CA GLY A 339 -61.89 -3.02 82.96
C GLY A 339 -62.70 -3.19 81.67
N SER A 340 -63.68 -4.12 81.70
CA SER A 340 -65.02 -4.11 81.05
C SER A 340 -65.21 -4.20 79.51
N LEU A 341 -65.55 -5.42 79.05
CA LEU A 341 -66.84 -5.87 78.45
C LEU A 341 -67.38 -5.28 77.10
N PRO A 342 -68.33 -5.96 76.40
CA PRO A 342 -68.13 -6.47 75.03
C PRO A 342 -69.13 -5.95 73.98
N ASN A 343 -68.83 -6.20 72.70
CA ASN A 343 -69.74 -6.39 71.53
C ASN A 343 -68.89 -6.17 70.26
N GLY A 344 -69.00 -6.89 69.16
CA GLY A 344 -69.96 -7.86 68.68
C GLY A 344 -69.81 -7.92 67.14
N ALA A 345 -70.01 -9.12 66.58
CA ALA A 345 -70.54 -9.40 65.24
C ALA A 345 -69.76 -9.05 63.95
N GLY A 346 -69.62 -10.10 63.12
CA GLY A 346 -69.65 -10.06 61.65
C GLY A 346 -68.28 -9.95 60.96
N GLY A 347 -67.79 -10.85 60.11
CA GLY A 347 -68.42 -11.93 59.35
C GLY A 347 -68.09 -11.74 57.86
N ARG A 348 -67.49 -12.78 57.25
CA ARG A 348 -67.40 -13.06 55.78
C ARG A 348 -66.52 -12.07 54.99
N THR A 349 -65.66 -12.46 54.05
CA THR A 349 -65.40 -13.69 53.29
C THR A 349 -64.01 -13.54 52.68
#